data_AF-A0ABD4ZY29-F1
#
_entry.id   AF-A0ABD4ZY29-F1
#
_cell.length_a   1.000
_cell.length_b   1.000
_cell.length_c   1.000
_cell.angle_alpha   90.00
_cell.angle_beta   90.00
_cell.angle_gamma   90.00
#
_symmetry.space_group_name_H-M   'P 1'
#
loop_
_entity.id
_entity.type
_entity.pdbx_description
1 polymer ?
#
loop_
_entity_poly.entity_id
_entity_poly.type
_entity_poly.pdbx_seq_one_letter_code
_entity_poly.pdbx_strand_id
1 'polypeptide(L)'
;MNELIKPDTTIQIDYTPSTIEIQKEAELEALVENTVKHYKSLTFSEGDIQGAKDARLSLNNIIKLLEDKRKEVKNGYSEPLKTFEAKIKKFVDQIEAAKEGISQSLEKFEATERDSRLQKVKAKIDDLCNALGIDPSEIEIPDRWTNKGAFTAAKGELTKAINKEITDTINEIVSKKQTLAANKQAVESYAQAVGLDSFSWMRWIDQGHELQEVFDQINQVVAERREKLAQAASIIEKVEQQDHVPLVPIDRETGEILEEPTQEMDDSTQGETVTLKLRGSEEQFNLLNQSIVQLGIEVVEVIE
;
A
#
# COMPACT_ATOMS: atom_id res chain seq x y z
N MET A 1 2.71 -31.12 -34.46
CA MET A 1 2.57 -32.49 -33.95
C MET A 1 3.78 -32.70 -33.04
N ASN A 2 3.61 -32.71 -31.72
CA ASN A 2 4.72 -32.99 -30.82
C ASN A 2 4.88 -34.51 -30.76
N GLU A 3 5.91 -35.02 -31.43
CA GLU A 3 6.27 -36.43 -31.30
C GLU A 3 6.90 -36.63 -29.91
N LEU A 4 6.16 -37.28 -29.03
CA LEU A 4 6.72 -37.81 -27.79
C LEU A 4 7.69 -38.92 -28.19
N ILE A 5 8.99 -38.66 -28.06
CA ILE A 5 10.02 -39.69 -28.20
C ILE A 5 9.68 -40.79 -27.17
N LYS A 6 9.53 -42.04 -27.64
CA LYS A 6 9.12 -43.16 -26.78
C LYS A 6 10.08 -43.31 -25.59
N PRO A 7 9.58 -43.58 -24.37
CA PRO A 7 10.37 -43.59 -23.14
C PRO A 7 11.25 -44.85 -22.97
N ASP A 8 11.42 -45.67 -24.01
CA ASP A 8 12.10 -46.96 -23.91
C ASP A 8 13.64 -46.83 -23.97
N THR A 9 14.16 -45.80 -23.30
CA THR A 9 15.59 -45.49 -23.30
C THR A 9 16.25 -46.27 -22.17
N THR A 10 16.67 -47.50 -22.46
CA THR A 10 17.53 -48.25 -21.54
C THR A 10 18.95 -47.72 -21.64
N ILE A 11 19.47 -47.11 -20.56
CA ILE A 11 20.85 -46.65 -20.48
C ILE A 11 21.72 -47.86 -20.12
N GLN A 12 22.53 -48.35 -21.07
CA GLN A 12 23.51 -49.40 -20.84
C GLN A 12 24.90 -48.79 -20.63
N ILE A 13 25.54 -49.16 -19.50
CA ILE A 13 26.90 -48.74 -19.16
C ILE A 13 27.69 -50.02 -18.86
N ASP A 14 28.68 -50.31 -19.69
CA ASP A 14 29.62 -51.40 -19.44
C ASP A 14 30.69 -50.95 -18.45
N TYR A 15 30.89 -51.72 -17.38
CA TYR A 15 31.89 -51.45 -16.35
C TYR A 15 32.66 -52.72 -16.00
N THR A 16 33.98 -52.65 -16.13
CA THR A 16 34.91 -53.70 -15.70
C THR A 16 35.90 -53.12 -14.68
N PRO A 17 35.94 -53.63 -13.43
CA PRO A 17 36.90 -53.18 -12.44
C PRO A 17 38.34 -53.48 -12.89
N SER A 18 39.26 -52.53 -12.74
CA SER A 18 40.69 -52.81 -12.93
C SER A 18 41.35 -53.29 -11.63
N THR A 19 42.24 -54.27 -11.73
CA THR A 19 43.07 -54.77 -10.62
C THR A 19 44.39 -53.99 -10.56
N ILE A 20 44.83 -53.62 -9.36
CA ILE A 20 46.15 -52.99 -9.12
C ILE A 20 46.99 -53.98 -8.31
N GLU A 21 48.12 -54.41 -8.87
CA GLU A 21 49.06 -55.34 -8.22
C GLU A 21 50.48 -54.77 -8.25
N ILE A 22 51.22 -54.96 -7.16
CA ILE A 22 52.65 -54.65 -7.11
C ILE A 22 53.40 -55.85 -7.72
N GLN A 23 53.98 -55.66 -8.90
CA GLN A 23 54.80 -56.72 -9.51
C GLN A 23 55.99 -57.04 -8.61
N LYS A 24 56.19 -58.34 -8.33
CA LYS A 24 57.29 -58.84 -7.48
C LYS A 24 57.29 -58.17 -6.09
N GLU A 25 56.10 -58.02 -5.49
CA GLU A 25 55.92 -57.40 -4.17
C GLU A 25 56.90 -57.94 -3.12
N ALA A 26 57.09 -59.26 -3.03
CA ALA A 26 58.04 -59.87 -2.12
C ALA A 26 59.50 -59.40 -2.33
N GLU A 27 59.91 -59.13 -3.58
CA GLU A 27 61.24 -58.58 -3.87
C GLU A 27 61.34 -57.10 -3.44
N LEU A 28 60.26 -56.32 -3.64
CA LEU A 28 60.19 -54.92 -3.21
C LEU A 28 60.19 -54.81 -1.68
N GLU A 29 59.44 -55.66 -0.98
CA GLU A 29 59.42 -55.75 0.48
C GLU A 29 60.81 -56.09 1.02
N ALA A 30 61.46 -57.12 0.46
CA ALA A 30 62.82 -57.49 0.85
C ALA A 30 63.83 -56.35 0.61
N LEU A 31 63.69 -55.62 -0.49
CA LEU A 31 64.53 -54.45 -0.79
C LEU A 31 64.31 -53.32 0.22
N VAL A 32 63.05 -53.02 0.56
CA VAL A 32 62.70 -52.02 1.58
C VAL A 32 63.24 -52.44 2.94
N GLU A 33 63.04 -53.69 3.34
CA GLU A 33 63.51 -54.20 4.64
C GLU A 33 65.04 -54.14 4.74
N ASN A 34 65.76 -54.56 3.69
CA ASN A 34 67.22 -54.47 3.64
C ASN A 34 67.71 -53.02 3.67
N THR A 35 67.04 -52.12 2.94
CA THR A 35 67.34 -50.68 2.96
C THR A 35 67.17 -50.12 4.36
N VAL A 36 66.05 -50.43 5.03
CA VAL A 36 65.79 -50.00 6.41
C VAL A 36 66.83 -50.57 7.37
N LYS A 37 67.19 -51.85 7.28
CA LYS A 37 68.23 -52.48 8.11
C LYS A 37 69.59 -51.81 7.91
N HIS A 38 69.99 -51.58 6.66
CA HIS A 38 71.25 -50.93 6.32
C HIS A 38 71.36 -49.52 6.90
N TYR A 39 70.34 -48.67 6.67
CA TYR A 39 70.37 -47.30 7.17
C TYR A 39 70.20 -47.21 8.69
N LYS A 40 69.51 -48.16 9.34
CA LYS A 40 69.41 -48.23 10.81
C LYS A 40 70.70 -48.66 11.49
N SER A 41 71.56 -49.44 10.82
CA SER A 41 72.84 -49.88 11.39
C SER A 41 73.94 -48.82 11.29
N LEU A 42 73.70 -47.71 10.57
CA LEU A 42 74.64 -46.60 10.49
C LEU A 42 74.65 -45.83 11.81
N THR A 43 75.84 -45.61 12.35
CA THR A 43 76.08 -44.72 13.50
C THR A 43 76.90 -43.55 13.00
N PHE A 44 76.49 -42.33 13.33
CA PHE A 44 77.16 -41.11 12.88
C PHE A 44 77.81 -40.43 14.08
N SER A 45 79.08 -40.02 13.93
CA SER A 45 79.81 -39.22 14.91
C SER A 45 79.75 -37.72 14.56
N GLU A 46 80.26 -36.84 15.44
CA GLU A 46 80.25 -35.38 15.21
C GLU A 46 80.99 -34.95 13.92
N GLY A 47 81.89 -35.79 13.39
CA GLY A 47 82.57 -35.55 12.10
C GLY A 47 81.79 -35.99 10.85
N ASP A 48 80.73 -36.80 10.99
CA ASP A 48 80.05 -37.49 9.87
C ASP A 48 78.78 -36.79 9.37
N ILE A 49 78.65 -35.49 9.64
CA ILE A 49 77.45 -34.69 9.35
C ILE A 49 77.05 -34.79 7.87
N GLN A 50 78.02 -34.81 6.95
CA GLN A 50 77.73 -34.91 5.51
C GLN A 50 77.17 -36.28 5.13
N GLY A 51 77.76 -37.37 5.65
CA GLY A 51 77.26 -38.73 5.43
C GLY A 51 75.83 -38.93 5.97
N ALA A 52 75.51 -38.34 7.12
CA ALA A 52 74.15 -38.36 7.67
C ALA A 52 73.14 -37.60 6.77
N LYS A 53 73.55 -36.47 6.19
CA LYS A 53 72.72 -35.70 5.24
C LYS A 53 72.47 -36.49 3.95
N ASP A 54 73.50 -37.13 3.42
CA ASP A 54 73.42 -37.92 2.17
C ASP A 54 72.57 -39.18 2.35
N ALA A 55 72.68 -39.84 3.51
CA ALA A 55 71.83 -40.97 3.89
C ALA A 55 70.35 -40.56 3.98
N ARG A 56 70.05 -39.44 4.64
CA ARG A 56 68.69 -38.88 4.70
C ARG A 56 68.15 -38.53 3.31
N LEU A 57 68.97 -37.93 2.46
CA LEU A 57 68.59 -37.57 1.09
C LEU A 57 68.24 -38.83 0.28
N SER A 58 69.05 -39.87 0.41
CA SER A 58 68.83 -41.16 -0.27
C SER A 58 67.50 -41.80 0.14
N LEU A 59 67.19 -41.85 1.45
CA LEU A 59 65.90 -42.33 1.95
C LEU A 59 64.72 -41.49 1.43
N ASN A 60 64.84 -40.17 1.44
CA ASN A 60 63.81 -39.28 0.91
C ASN A 60 63.55 -39.52 -0.58
N ASN A 61 64.58 -39.78 -1.37
CA ASN A 61 64.44 -40.09 -2.79
C ASN A 61 63.71 -41.41 -3.02
N ILE A 62 64.00 -42.45 -2.24
CA ILE A 62 63.30 -43.74 -2.32
C ILE A 62 61.81 -43.59 -1.96
N ILE A 63 61.51 -42.88 -0.87
CA ILE A 63 60.12 -42.58 -0.47
C ILE A 63 59.39 -41.82 -1.59
N LYS A 64 60.06 -40.81 -2.16
CA LYS A 64 59.49 -40.00 -3.23
C LYS A 64 59.16 -40.85 -4.46
N LEU A 65 60.04 -41.76 -4.88
CA LEU A 65 59.80 -42.64 -6.03
C LEU A 65 58.57 -43.55 -5.82
N LEU A 66 58.41 -44.13 -4.64
CA LEU A 66 57.24 -44.95 -4.29
C LEU A 66 55.95 -44.12 -4.33
N GLU A 67 55.98 -42.93 -3.72
CA GLU A 67 54.83 -42.02 -3.70
C GLU A 67 54.47 -41.48 -5.09
N ASP A 68 55.46 -41.15 -5.92
CA ASP A 68 55.23 -40.67 -7.27
C ASP A 68 54.64 -41.79 -8.15
N LYS A 69 55.10 -43.04 -8.02
CA LYS A 69 54.49 -44.19 -8.68
C LYS A 69 53.07 -44.48 -8.20
N ARG A 70 52.80 -44.38 -6.89
CA ARG A 70 51.45 -44.49 -6.33
C ARG A 70 50.51 -43.44 -6.93
N LYS A 71 50.96 -42.19 -7.03
CA LYS A 71 50.17 -41.09 -7.62
C LYS A 71 49.94 -41.27 -9.11
N GLU A 72 50.95 -41.72 -9.86
CA GLU A 72 50.86 -42.03 -11.28
C GLU A 72 49.77 -43.07 -11.55
N VAL A 73 49.79 -44.20 -10.83
CA VAL A 73 48.76 -45.25 -10.93
C VAL A 73 47.38 -44.73 -10.53
N LYS A 74 47.27 -43.98 -9.43
CA LYS A 74 46.01 -43.38 -8.99
C LYS A 74 45.43 -42.45 -10.06
N ASN A 75 46.27 -41.60 -10.66
CA ASN A 75 45.83 -40.65 -11.67
C ASN A 75 45.32 -41.37 -12.92
N GLY A 76 46.08 -42.34 -13.44
CA GLY A 76 45.69 -43.12 -14.61
C GLY A 76 44.40 -43.92 -14.39
N TYR A 77 44.18 -44.48 -13.20
CA TYR A 77 42.93 -45.15 -12.86
C TYR A 77 41.74 -44.17 -12.71
N SER A 78 41.99 -42.97 -12.16
CA SER A 78 40.93 -41.97 -11.94
C SER A 78 40.52 -41.21 -13.21
N GLU A 79 41.36 -41.18 -14.23
CA GLU A 79 41.14 -40.41 -15.45
C GLU A 79 39.97 -40.94 -16.32
N PRO A 80 39.84 -42.27 -16.56
CA PRO A 80 38.65 -42.84 -17.19
C PRO A 80 37.36 -42.53 -16.44
N LEU A 81 37.39 -42.62 -15.10
CA LEU A 81 36.24 -42.29 -14.26
C LEU A 81 35.83 -40.82 -14.40
N LYS A 82 36.77 -39.88 -14.26
CA LYS A 82 36.51 -38.44 -14.44
C LYS A 82 35.96 -38.13 -15.82
N THR A 83 36.49 -38.78 -16.85
CA THR A 83 36.02 -38.60 -18.23
C THR A 83 34.60 -39.13 -18.42
N PHE A 84 34.28 -40.28 -17.83
CA PHE A 84 32.93 -40.83 -17.81
C PHE A 84 31.95 -39.90 -17.09
N GLU A 85 32.28 -39.47 -15.86
CA GLU A 85 31.44 -38.54 -15.08
C GLU A 85 31.20 -37.23 -15.82
N ALA A 86 32.23 -36.66 -16.47
CA ALA A 86 32.10 -35.46 -17.26
C ALA A 86 31.17 -35.64 -18.48
N LYS A 87 31.23 -36.80 -19.16
CA LYS A 87 30.32 -37.13 -20.27
C LYS A 87 28.88 -37.28 -19.80
N ILE A 88 28.64 -38.02 -18.72
CA ILE A 88 27.30 -38.18 -18.14
C ILE A 88 26.74 -36.82 -17.71
N LYS A 89 27.54 -36.01 -17.00
CA LYS A 89 27.14 -34.67 -16.60
C LYS A 89 26.75 -33.80 -17.80
N LYS A 90 27.53 -33.84 -18.89
CA LYS A 90 27.19 -33.12 -20.12
C LYS A 90 25.83 -33.56 -20.69
N PHE A 91 25.52 -34.86 -20.68
CA PHE A 91 24.22 -35.35 -21.14
C PHE A 91 23.08 -34.88 -20.22
N VAL A 92 23.29 -34.92 -18.89
CA VAL A 92 22.33 -34.40 -17.92
C VAL A 92 22.08 -32.90 -18.13
N ASP A 93 23.14 -32.10 -18.28
CA ASP A 93 23.04 -30.66 -18.48
C ASP A 93 22.28 -30.32 -19.78
N GLN A 94 22.46 -31.11 -20.85
CA GLN A 94 21.70 -30.95 -22.10
C GLN A 94 20.20 -31.23 -21.92
N ILE A 95 19.86 -32.29 -21.18
CA ILE A 95 18.47 -32.64 -20.89
C ILE A 95 17.82 -31.59 -19.99
N GLU A 96 18.53 -31.12 -18.96
CA GLU A 96 18.01 -30.11 -18.04
C GLU A 96 17.78 -28.77 -18.77
N ALA A 97 18.68 -28.38 -19.67
CA ALA A 97 18.48 -27.18 -20.51
C ALA A 97 17.24 -27.30 -21.41
N ALA A 98 17.01 -28.47 -22.01
CA ALA A 98 15.80 -28.72 -22.82
C ALA A 98 14.52 -28.68 -21.95
N LYS A 99 14.56 -29.29 -20.77
CA LYS A 99 13.47 -29.26 -19.78
C LYS A 99 13.15 -27.83 -19.36
N GLU A 100 14.16 -27.02 -19.05
CA GLU A 100 13.98 -25.63 -18.65
C GLU A 100 13.35 -24.79 -19.78
N GLY A 101 13.79 -24.99 -21.03
CA GLY A 101 13.17 -24.35 -22.19
C GLY A 101 11.68 -24.71 -22.37
N ILE A 102 11.31 -25.96 -22.08
CA ILE A 102 9.90 -26.41 -22.08
C ILE A 102 9.13 -25.74 -20.94
N SER A 103 9.68 -25.70 -19.72
CA SER A 103 9.06 -25.04 -18.57
C SER A 103 8.76 -23.57 -18.84
N GLN A 104 9.75 -22.82 -19.33
CA GLN A 104 9.57 -21.40 -19.67
C GLN A 104 8.55 -21.19 -20.79
N SER A 105 8.50 -22.09 -21.77
CA SER A 105 7.49 -22.04 -22.84
C SER A 105 6.09 -22.30 -22.30
N LEU A 106 5.94 -23.23 -21.36
CA LEU A 106 4.67 -23.51 -20.69
C LEU A 106 4.22 -22.32 -19.84
N GLU A 107 5.11 -21.72 -19.05
CA GLU A 107 4.79 -20.53 -18.25
C GLU A 107 4.32 -19.35 -19.12
N LYS A 108 5.01 -19.10 -20.25
CA LYS A 108 4.59 -18.05 -21.21
C LYS A 108 3.21 -18.35 -21.81
N PHE A 109 2.94 -19.60 -22.14
CA PHE A 109 1.64 -20.01 -22.67
C PHE A 109 0.53 -19.83 -21.62
N GLU A 110 0.78 -20.28 -20.38
CA GLU A 110 -0.17 -20.14 -19.27
C GLU A 110 -0.43 -18.68 -18.90
N ALA A 111 0.60 -17.83 -18.93
CA ALA A 111 0.47 -16.39 -18.75
C ALA A 111 -0.37 -15.75 -19.86
N THR A 112 -0.10 -16.08 -21.12
CA THR A 112 -0.89 -15.59 -22.27
C THR A 112 -2.36 -16.01 -22.17
N GLU A 113 -2.62 -17.26 -21.77
CA GLU A 113 -3.97 -17.77 -21.52
C GLU A 113 -4.64 -17.08 -20.32
N ARG A 114 -3.88 -16.73 -19.28
CA ARG A 114 -4.39 -15.95 -18.13
C ARG A 114 -4.72 -14.53 -18.54
N ASP A 115 -3.90 -13.89 -19.37
CA ASP A 115 -4.17 -12.55 -19.90
C ASP A 115 -5.42 -12.54 -20.80
N SER A 116 -5.59 -13.53 -21.68
CA SER A 116 -6.81 -13.70 -22.47
C SER A 116 -8.06 -13.83 -21.59
N ARG A 117 -7.96 -14.58 -20.48
CA ARG A 117 -9.03 -14.70 -19.47
C ARG A 117 -9.27 -13.37 -18.75
N LEU A 118 -8.23 -12.63 -18.39
CA LEU A 118 -8.35 -11.30 -17.80
C LEU A 118 -9.09 -10.33 -18.73
N GLN A 119 -8.79 -10.35 -20.03
CA GLN A 119 -9.50 -9.52 -21.01
C GLN A 119 -10.99 -9.85 -21.08
N LYS A 120 -11.36 -11.14 -21.00
CA LYS A 120 -12.78 -11.55 -20.94
C LYS A 120 -13.49 -11.06 -19.69
N VAL A 121 -12.81 -11.13 -18.53
CA VAL A 121 -13.36 -10.61 -17.28
C VAL A 121 -13.56 -9.10 -17.37
N LYS A 122 -12.55 -8.36 -17.86
CA LYS A 122 -12.63 -6.91 -18.07
C LYS A 122 -13.76 -6.53 -19.01
N ALA A 123 -13.87 -7.17 -20.16
CA ALA A 123 -14.97 -6.94 -21.10
C ALA A 123 -16.34 -7.15 -20.43
N LYS A 124 -16.48 -8.19 -19.60
CA LYS A 124 -17.73 -8.44 -18.88
C LYS A 124 -18.04 -7.36 -17.83
N ILE A 125 -17.01 -6.89 -17.13
CA ILE A 125 -17.12 -5.78 -16.17
C ILE A 125 -17.52 -4.50 -16.91
N ASP A 126 -16.83 -4.17 -18.00
CA ASP A 126 -17.10 -2.99 -18.83
C ASP A 126 -18.56 -2.99 -19.33
N ASP A 127 -19.05 -4.12 -19.85
CA ASP A 127 -20.43 -4.25 -20.31
C ASP A 127 -21.44 -3.94 -19.19
N LEU A 128 -21.21 -4.46 -17.98
CA LEU A 128 -22.10 -4.25 -16.83
C LEU A 128 -21.99 -2.83 -16.28
N CYS A 129 -20.78 -2.27 -16.22
CA CYS A 129 -20.53 -0.92 -15.74
C CYS A 129 -21.12 0.14 -16.67
N ASN A 130 -20.94 -0.03 -17.98
CA ASN A 130 -21.52 0.85 -18.99
C ASN A 130 -23.05 0.88 -18.90
N ALA A 131 -23.68 -0.26 -18.60
CA ALA A 131 -25.13 -0.32 -18.41
C ALA A 131 -25.60 0.42 -17.13
N LEU A 132 -24.74 0.55 -16.12
CA LEU A 132 -25.07 1.11 -14.81
C LEU A 132 -24.45 2.49 -14.56
N GLY A 133 -23.65 3.03 -15.49
CA GLY A 133 -22.98 4.32 -15.35
C GLY A 133 -21.88 4.33 -14.28
N ILE A 134 -21.23 3.20 -14.03
CA ILE A 134 -20.10 3.09 -13.09
C ILE A 134 -18.78 3.10 -13.89
N ASP A 135 -17.72 3.67 -13.32
CA ASP A 135 -16.37 3.52 -13.84
C ASP A 135 -15.86 2.08 -13.57
N PRO A 136 -15.55 1.28 -14.61
CA PRO A 136 -14.99 -0.06 -14.45
C PRO A 136 -13.73 -0.12 -13.59
N SER A 137 -12.97 0.98 -13.50
CA SER A 137 -11.73 1.08 -12.73
C SER A 137 -11.94 0.97 -11.22
N GLU A 138 -13.17 1.19 -10.74
CA GLU A 138 -13.53 1.05 -9.32
C GLU A 138 -13.66 -0.41 -8.89
N ILE A 139 -13.69 -1.36 -9.84
CA ILE A 139 -13.89 -2.78 -9.57
C ILE A 139 -12.55 -3.48 -9.48
N GLU A 140 -12.23 -3.94 -8.28
CA GLU A 140 -11.11 -4.85 -8.07
C GLU A 140 -11.39 -6.20 -8.73
N ILE A 141 -10.41 -6.74 -9.46
CA ILE A 141 -10.50 -8.04 -10.13
C ILE A 141 -9.70 -9.06 -9.33
N PRO A 142 -10.34 -9.95 -8.56
CA PRO A 142 -9.65 -11.01 -7.85
C PRO A 142 -8.98 -12.01 -8.80
N ASP A 143 -7.80 -12.51 -8.41
CA ASP A 143 -7.07 -13.54 -9.16
C ASP A 143 -7.88 -14.80 -9.45
N ARG A 144 -8.86 -15.11 -8.59
CA ARG A 144 -9.75 -16.26 -8.78
C ARG A 144 -10.64 -16.15 -10.03
N TRP A 145 -10.95 -14.94 -10.50
CA TRP A 145 -11.80 -14.72 -11.68
C TRP A 145 -11.08 -15.06 -12.98
N THR A 146 -9.74 -15.07 -12.96
CA THR A 146 -8.92 -15.39 -14.14
C THR A 146 -8.37 -16.82 -14.09
N ASN A 147 -8.67 -17.60 -13.05
CA ASN A 147 -8.27 -19.00 -12.92
C ASN A 147 -8.98 -19.92 -13.93
N LYS A 148 -8.40 -21.09 -14.22
CA LYS A 148 -8.92 -21.97 -15.30
C LYS A 148 -10.34 -22.45 -14.98
N GLY A 149 -10.61 -22.73 -13.70
CA GLY A 149 -11.93 -23.13 -13.21
C GLY A 149 -12.99 -22.02 -13.24
N ALA A 150 -12.61 -20.76 -13.44
CA ALA A 150 -13.56 -19.66 -13.59
C ALA A 150 -14.28 -19.67 -14.96
N PHE A 151 -13.75 -20.46 -15.91
CA PHE A 151 -14.24 -20.53 -17.29
C PHE A 151 -14.77 -21.93 -17.63
N THR A 152 -15.73 -21.98 -18.53
CA THR A 152 -16.29 -23.22 -19.05
C THR A 152 -15.29 -23.92 -19.97
N ALA A 153 -15.13 -25.23 -19.83
CA ALA A 153 -14.20 -26.01 -20.64
C ALA A 153 -14.56 -26.05 -22.14
N ALA A 154 -15.84 -25.89 -22.48
CA ALA A 154 -16.33 -26.01 -23.86
C ALA A 154 -16.15 -24.73 -24.69
N LYS A 155 -16.44 -23.56 -24.11
CA LYS A 155 -16.45 -22.27 -24.85
C LYS A 155 -15.49 -21.23 -24.29
N GLY A 156 -14.82 -21.50 -23.16
CA GLY A 156 -13.95 -20.53 -22.50
C GLY A 156 -14.70 -19.28 -22.08
N GLU A 157 -16.01 -19.39 -21.84
CA GLU A 157 -16.87 -18.33 -21.30
C GLU A 157 -16.84 -18.36 -19.77
N LEU A 158 -17.06 -17.22 -19.11
CA LEU A 158 -17.15 -17.19 -17.65
C LEU A 158 -18.25 -18.12 -17.15
N THR A 159 -17.99 -18.84 -16.07
CA THR A 159 -18.99 -19.67 -15.41
C THR A 159 -20.12 -18.82 -14.81
N LYS A 160 -21.28 -19.43 -14.60
CA LYS A 160 -22.43 -18.74 -13.97
C LYS A 160 -22.10 -18.21 -12.57
N ALA A 161 -21.29 -18.93 -11.81
CA ALA A 161 -20.87 -18.53 -10.46
C ALA A 161 -20.06 -17.23 -10.50
N ILE A 162 -19.04 -17.14 -11.36
CA ILE A 162 -18.20 -15.95 -11.48
C ILE A 162 -18.97 -14.78 -12.09
N ASN A 163 -19.82 -15.02 -13.09
CA ASN A 163 -20.71 -13.97 -13.61
C ASN A 163 -21.61 -13.37 -12.52
N LYS A 164 -22.17 -14.24 -11.65
CA LYS A 164 -22.98 -13.79 -10.51
C LYS A 164 -22.14 -12.96 -9.55
N GLU A 165 -20.94 -13.43 -9.21
CA GLU A 165 -20.04 -12.73 -8.29
C GLU A 165 -19.60 -11.35 -8.81
N ILE A 166 -19.28 -11.24 -10.12
CA ILE A 166 -19.02 -9.95 -10.77
C ILE A 166 -20.25 -9.05 -10.63
N THR A 167 -21.44 -9.57 -10.94
CA THR A 167 -22.69 -8.80 -10.87
C THR A 167 -22.99 -8.33 -9.44
N ASP A 168 -22.81 -9.21 -8.45
CA ASP A 168 -23.02 -8.91 -7.03
C ASP A 168 -22.05 -7.83 -6.54
N THR A 169 -20.77 -7.91 -6.94
CA THR A 169 -19.74 -6.91 -6.61
C THR A 169 -20.10 -5.53 -7.18
N ILE A 170 -20.53 -5.50 -8.44
CA ILE A 170 -20.95 -4.26 -9.10
C ILE A 170 -22.19 -3.68 -8.41
N ASN A 171 -23.20 -4.51 -8.12
CA ASN A 171 -24.42 -4.08 -7.44
C ASN A 171 -24.15 -3.55 -6.03
N GLU A 172 -23.17 -4.10 -5.31
CA GLU A 172 -22.77 -3.58 -4.01
C GLU A 172 -22.23 -2.15 -4.12
N ILE A 173 -21.38 -1.88 -5.12
CA ILE A 173 -20.86 -0.53 -5.40
C ILE A 173 -21.99 0.42 -5.80
N VAL A 174 -22.90 -0.01 -6.69
CA VAL A 174 -24.10 0.77 -7.06
C VAL A 174 -24.89 1.15 -5.81
N SER A 175 -25.21 0.16 -4.98
CA SER A 175 -26.02 0.34 -3.78
C SER A 175 -25.37 1.33 -2.83
N LYS A 176 -24.06 1.19 -2.56
CA LYS A 176 -23.30 2.14 -1.73
C LYS A 176 -23.36 3.57 -2.28
N LYS A 177 -23.17 3.75 -3.59
CA LYS A 177 -23.27 5.07 -4.24
C LYS A 177 -24.67 5.65 -4.16
N GLN A 178 -25.71 4.84 -4.36
CA GLN A 178 -27.11 5.26 -4.25
C GLN A 178 -27.47 5.63 -2.82
N THR A 179 -27.07 4.84 -1.82
CA THR A 179 -27.27 5.17 -0.41
C THR A 179 -26.55 6.45 -0.03
N LEU A 180 -25.30 6.64 -0.47
CA LEU A 180 -24.57 7.89 -0.22
C LEU A 180 -25.29 9.10 -0.83
N ALA A 181 -25.75 8.99 -2.08
CA ALA A 181 -26.51 10.04 -2.74
C ALA A 181 -27.84 10.34 -2.02
N ALA A 182 -28.59 9.31 -1.61
CA ALA A 182 -29.84 9.44 -0.87
C ALA A 182 -29.62 10.10 0.51
N ASN A 183 -28.56 9.69 1.24
CA ASN A 183 -28.21 10.28 2.52
C ASN A 183 -27.87 11.76 2.37
N LYS A 184 -27.09 12.14 1.35
CA LYS A 184 -26.79 13.54 1.04
C LYS A 184 -28.06 14.33 0.75
N GLN A 185 -28.95 13.79 -0.09
CA GLN A 185 -30.21 14.46 -0.42
C GLN A 185 -31.12 14.64 0.81
N ALA A 186 -31.16 13.65 1.70
CA ALA A 186 -31.91 13.72 2.96
C ALA A 186 -31.36 14.81 3.88
N VAL A 187 -30.03 14.87 4.05
CA VAL A 187 -29.35 15.92 4.81
C VAL A 187 -29.56 17.29 4.19
N GLU A 188 -29.46 17.42 2.87
CA GLU A 188 -29.68 18.67 2.16
C GLU A 188 -31.08 19.21 2.40
N SER A 189 -32.10 18.37 2.21
CA SER A 189 -33.51 18.73 2.40
C SER A 189 -33.79 19.13 3.85
N TYR A 190 -33.21 18.39 4.80
CA TYR A 190 -33.39 18.65 6.22
C TYR A 190 -32.71 19.94 6.67
N ALA A 191 -31.45 20.17 6.30
CA ALA A 191 -30.73 21.39 6.64
C ALA A 191 -31.41 22.65 6.05
N GLN A 192 -31.89 22.56 4.80
CA GLN A 192 -32.68 23.64 4.18
C GLN A 192 -33.98 23.90 4.94
N ALA A 193 -34.70 22.85 5.34
CA ALA A 193 -35.96 22.97 6.08
C ALA A 193 -35.78 23.67 7.43
N VAL A 194 -34.62 23.53 8.07
CA VAL A 194 -34.30 24.22 9.34
C VAL A 194 -33.51 25.53 9.15
N GLY A 195 -33.31 25.97 7.91
CA GLY A 195 -32.66 27.25 7.61
C GLY A 195 -31.16 27.30 7.92
N LEU A 196 -30.47 26.15 7.77
CA LEU A 196 -29.03 26.02 7.87
C LEU A 196 -28.40 25.76 6.47
N ASP A 197 -27.12 26.09 6.34
CA ASP A 197 -26.34 25.75 5.14
C ASP A 197 -26.16 24.22 5.02
N SER A 198 -26.55 23.66 3.89
CA SER A 198 -26.49 22.21 3.64
C SER A 198 -25.09 21.70 3.28
N PHE A 199 -24.21 22.57 2.75
CA PHE A 199 -22.92 22.14 2.19
C PHE A 199 -22.02 21.47 3.23
N SER A 200 -21.95 22.05 4.42
CA SER A 200 -21.12 21.54 5.52
C SER A 200 -21.56 20.15 5.99
N TRP A 201 -22.87 19.92 6.06
CA TRP A 201 -23.45 18.65 6.49
C TRP A 201 -23.37 17.56 5.41
N MET A 202 -23.51 17.92 4.13
CA MET A 202 -23.27 16.97 3.03
C MET A 202 -21.81 16.49 3.01
N ARG A 203 -20.86 17.38 3.32
CA ARG A 203 -19.44 17.02 3.44
C ARG A 203 -19.18 16.03 4.58
N TRP A 204 -19.96 16.09 5.67
CA TRP A 204 -19.86 15.09 6.74
C TRP A 204 -20.30 13.71 6.27
N ILE A 205 -21.37 13.62 5.47
CA ILE A 205 -21.76 12.35 4.82
C ILE A 205 -20.64 11.84 3.89
N ASP A 206 -19.96 12.73 3.16
CA ASP A 206 -18.78 12.37 2.35
C ASP A 206 -17.61 11.83 3.17
N GLN A 207 -17.49 12.23 4.43
CA GLN A 207 -16.47 11.72 5.35
C GLN A 207 -16.83 10.37 5.97
N GLY A 208 -18.02 9.83 5.65
CA GLY A 208 -18.47 8.53 6.11
C GLY A 208 -19.29 8.56 7.42
N HIS A 209 -19.74 9.74 7.85
CA HIS A 209 -20.64 9.85 9.01
C HIS A 209 -22.02 9.25 8.71
N GLU A 210 -22.66 8.68 9.74
CA GLU A 210 -23.99 8.09 9.59
C GLU A 210 -25.06 9.19 9.46
N LEU A 211 -26.13 8.90 8.72
CA LEU A 211 -27.25 9.82 8.52
C LEU A 211 -27.86 10.32 9.84
N GLN A 212 -28.05 9.42 10.82
CA GLN A 212 -28.63 9.78 12.12
C GLN A 212 -27.70 10.70 12.92
N GLU A 213 -26.39 10.41 12.93
CA GLU A 213 -25.39 11.25 13.61
C GLU A 213 -25.42 12.69 13.07
N VAL A 214 -25.50 12.85 11.73
CA VAL A 214 -25.61 14.17 11.11
C VAL A 214 -26.91 14.88 11.49
N PHE A 215 -28.04 14.17 11.56
CA PHE A 215 -29.31 14.75 12.01
C PHE A 215 -29.29 15.18 13.48
N ASP A 216 -28.69 14.39 14.36
CA ASP A 216 -28.56 14.75 15.77
C ASP A 216 -27.73 16.03 15.95
N GLN A 217 -26.64 16.17 15.19
CA GLN A 217 -25.82 17.38 15.21
C GLN A 217 -26.55 18.60 14.65
N ILE A 218 -27.31 18.43 13.57
CA ILE A 218 -28.17 19.50 13.06
C ILE A 218 -29.19 19.94 14.12
N ASN A 219 -29.86 18.99 14.78
CA ASN A 219 -30.80 19.28 15.86
C ASN A 219 -30.17 20.04 17.02
N GLN A 220 -28.95 19.67 17.41
CA GLN A 220 -28.21 20.36 18.46
C GLN A 220 -27.91 21.81 18.07
N VAL A 221 -27.39 22.05 16.86
CA VAL A 221 -27.11 23.41 16.37
C VAL A 221 -28.38 24.27 16.32
N VAL A 222 -29.50 23.66 15.92
CA VAL A 222 -30.80 24.32 15.86
C VAL A 222 -31.31 24.66 17.26
N ALA A 223 -31.19 23.75 18.22
CA ALA A 223 -31.55 23.98 19.61
C ALA A 223 -30.72 25.12 20.22
N GLU A 224 -29.40 25.10 20.04
CA GLU A 224 -28.50 26.16 20.50
C GLU A 224 -28.84 27.52 19.88
N ARG A 225 -29.17 27.55 18.57
CA ARG A 225 -29.61 28.79 17.90
C ARG A 225 -30.94 29.30 18.47
N ARG A 226 -31.90 28.41 18.74
CA ARG A 226 -33.19 28.77 19.35
C ARG A 226 -33.02 29.30 20.77
N GLU A 227 -32.18 28.66 21.59
CA GLU A 227 -31.88 29.13 22.94
C GLU A 227 -31.24 30.52 22.93
N LYS A 228 -30.26 30.76 22.06
CA LYS A 228 -29.62 32.08 21.91
C LYS A 228 -30.61 33.15 21.47
N LEU A 229 -31.49 32.83 20.52
CA LEU A 229 -32.55 33.75 20.07
C LEU A 229 -33.56 34.03 21.19
N ALA A 230 -33.95 33.02 21.98
CA ALA A 230 -34.85 33.20 23.11
C ALA A 230 -34.22 34.03 24.25
N GLN A 231 -32.93 33.82 24.53
CA GLN A 231 -32.17 34.64 25.49
C GLN A 231 -32.07 36.09 25.01
N ALA A 232 -31.73 36.32 23.74
CA ALA A 232 -31.69 37.66 23.16
C ALA A 232 -33.06 38.36 23.23
N ALA A 233 -34.15 37.65 22.90
CA ALA A 233 -35.51 38.18 23.02
C ALA A 233 -35.88 38.54 24.47
N SER A 234 -35.53 37.69 25.45
CA SER A 234 -35.78 37.96 26.86
C SER A 234 -34.98 39.15 27.40
N ILE A 235 -33.78 39.41 26.85
CA ILE A 235 -32.99 40.60 27.20
C ILE A 235 -33.67 41.86 26.66
N ILE A 236 -34.14 41.84 25.40
CA ILE A 236 -34.84 42.96 24.77
C ILE A 236 -36.12 43.32 25.54
N GLU A 237 -36.94 42.32 25.90
CA GLU A 237 -38.18 42.54 26.66
C GLU A 237 -37.93 43.17 28.05
N LYS A 238 -36.82 42.79 28.72
CA LYS A 238 -36.45 43.36 30.01
C LYS A 238 -35.98 44.82 29.91
N VAL A 239 -35.35 45.20 28.80
CA VAL A 239 -34.93 46.58 28.53
C VAL A 239 -36.17 47.44 28.24
N GLU A 240 -37.11 46.97 27.41
CA GLU A 240 -38.36 47.70 27.11
C GLU A 240 -39.26 47.92 28.34
N GLN A 241 -39.22 47.02 29.34
CA GLN A 241 -39.99 47.17 30.58
C GLN A 241 -39.36 48.11 31.62
N GLN A 242 -38.08 48.47 31.49
CA GLN A 242 -37.38 49.37 32.44
C GLN A 242 -37.58 50.86 32.13
N ASP A 243 -38.08 51.24 30.95
CA ASP A 243 -38.24 52.65 30.52
C ASP A 243 -39.59 53.30 30.90
N HIS A 244 -40.37 52.73 31.83
CA HIS A 244 -41.58 53.38 32.34
C HIS A 244 -41.34 54.14 33.66
N VAL A 245 -40.79 55.36 33.55
CA VAL A 245 -41.00 56.43 34.53
C VAL A 245 -41.86 57.53 33.88
N PRO A 246 -43.13 57.72 34.27
CA PRO A 246 -43.93 58.83 33.76
C PRO A 246 -43.53 60.12 34.45
N LEU A 247 -43.05 61.12 33.70
CA LEU A 247 -42.85 62.47 34.21
C LEU A 247 -44.13 63.31 34.07
N VAL A 248 -44.60 63.75 35.24
CA VAL A 248 -45.40 64.94 35.56
C VAL A 248 -46.94 64.81 35.57
N PRO A 249 -47.60 65.12 36.71
CA PRO A 249 -49.05 65.26 36.82
C PRO A 249 -49.55 66.61 36.29
N ILE A 250 -50.64 66.60 35.53
CA ILE A 250 -51.33 67.81 35.03
C ILE A 250 -52.41 68.20 36.04
N ASP A 251 -52.30 69.38 36.66
CA ASP A 251 -53.41 70.03 37.37
C ASP A 251 -54.08 71.09 36.47
N ARG A 252 -55.41 71.19 36.62
CA ARG A 252 -56.40 71.78 35.72
C ARG A 252 -56.94 73.09 36.31
N GLU A 253 -56.34 74.25 36.06
CA GLU A 253 -57.12 75.51 36.20
C GLU A 253 -56.57 76.79 35.54
N THR A 254 -55.30 76.90 35.13
CA THR A 254 -54.80 78.16 34.55
C THR A 254 -53.87 77.87 33.37
N GLY A 255 -54.40 78.01 32.16
CA GLY A 255 -53.69 77.76 30.92
C GLY A 255 -52.67 78.85 30.57
N GLU A 256 -51.50 78.82 31.21
CA GLU A 256 -50.32 79.57 30.78
C GLU A 256 -49.14 78.63 30.52
N ILE A 257 -48.57 78.78 29.32
CA ILE A 257 -47.32 78.18 28.87
C ILE A 257 -46.21 79.15 29.30
N LEU A 258 -45.24 78.68 30.08
CA LEU A 258 -44.01 79.41 30.30
C LEU A 258 -42.93 78.86 29.38
N GLU A 259 -42.45 79.73 28.49
CA GLU A 259 -41.33 79.53 27.59
C GLU A 259 -40.06 79.08 28.34
N GLU A 260 -39.26 78.29 27.64
CA GLU A 260 -37.98 77.75 28.07
C GLU A 260 -37.04 78.81 28.69
N PRO A 261 -36.20 78.34 29.62
CA PRO A 261 -34.78 78.55 29.45
C PRO A 261 -34.07 77.20 29.30
N THR A 262 -33.33 77.12 28.20
CA THR A 262 -32.27 76.15 27.92
C THR A 262 -31.40 75.94 29.15
N GLN A 263 -31.38 74.73 29.71
CA GLN A 263 -30.25 74.20 30.46
C GLN A 263 -30.06 72.72 30.15
N GLU A 264 -28.86 72.44 29.66
CA GLU A 264 -28.28 71.14 29.37
C GLU A 264 -28.40 70.19 30.56
N MET A 265 -28.84 68.96 30.29
CA MET A 265 -28.59 67.75 31.09
C MET A 265 -28.46 66.61 30.06
N ASP A 266 -27.27 66.38 29.53
CA ASP A 266 -26.31 65.38 30.03
C ASP A 266 -26.91 63.96 29.95
N ASP A 267 -27.11 63.49 28.71
CA ASP A 267 -27.32 62.07 28.42
C ASP A 267 -25.94 61.40 28.41
N SER A 268 -25.50 60.98 29.59
CA SER A 268 -24.30 60.19 29.75
C SER A 268 -24.55 58.74 29.31
N THR A 269 -24.82 58.52 28.02
CA THR A 269 -24.54 57.25 27.36
C THR A 269 -23.09 57.31 26.87
N GLN A 270 -22.17 56.79 27.68
CA GLN A 270 -20.77 56.60 27.27
C GLN A 270 -20.69 55.65 26.06
N GLY A 271 -20.75 56.21 24.85
CA GLY A 271 -20.36 55.53 23.62
C GLY A 271 -18.91 55.85 23.27
N GLU A 272 -18.09 54.83 23.01
CA GLU A 272 -16.76 55.05 22.43
C GLU A 272 -16.93 55.52 20.97
N THR A 273 -16.45 56.72 20.66
CA THR A 273 -16.39 57.21 19.27
C THR A 273 -15.09 56.73 18.62
N VAL A 274 -15.19 56.00 17.50
CA VAL A 274 -14.03 55.47 16.78
C VAL A 274 -14.03 55.98 15.33
N THR A 275 -12.93 56.60 14.90
CA THR A 275 -12.76 57.04 13.50
C THR A 275 -12.16 55.93 12.64
N LEU A 276 -12.86 55.50 11.60
CA LEU A 276 -12.45 54.45 10.67
C LEU A 276 -12.19 55.05 9.27
N LYS A 277 -10.98 54.85 8.72
CA LYS A 277 -10.68 55.17 7.31
C LYS A 277 -10.85 53.91 6.46
N LEU A 278 -11.92 53.89 5.66
CA LEU A 278 -12.30 52.73 4.84
C LEU A 278 -12.15 53.05 3.36
N ARG A 279 -11.79 52.05 2.55
CA ARG A 279 -11.76 52.14 1.08
C ARG A 279 -12.45 50.91 0.51
N GLY A 280 -13.49 51.12 -0.29
CA GLY A 280 -14.32 50.05 -0.85
C GLY A 280 -15.08 50.53 -2.09
N SER A 281 -15.88 49.63 -2.67
CA SER A 281 -16.82 49.96 -3.75
C SER A 281 -18.14 50.52 -3.20
N GLU A 282 -18.95 51.12 -4.08
CA GLU A 282 -20.24 51.72 -3.72
C GLU A 282 -21.23 50.70 -3.14
N GLU A 283 -21.26 49.47 -3.67
CA GLU A 283 -22.06 48.36 -3.13
C GLU A 283 -21.63 47.97 -1.71
N GLN A 284 -20.32 47.96 -1.43
CA GLN A 284 -19.79 47.64 -0.10
C GLN A 284 -20.15 48.70 0.94
N PHE A 285 -20.15 49.98 0.54
CA PHE A 285 -20.56 51.07 1.42
C PHE A 285 -22.07 51.09 1.67
N ASN A 286 -22.89 50.71 0.69
CA ASN A 286 -24.34 50.57 0.90
C ASN A 286 -24.68 49.44 1.88
N LEU A 287 -24.02 48.29 1.76
CA LEU A 287 -24.15 47.18 2.71
C LEU A 287 -23.69 47.57 4.12
N LEU A 288 -22.58 48.32 4.21
CA LEU A 288 -22.08 48.82 5.48
C LEU A 288 -23.07 49.78 6.15
N ASN A 289 -23.64 50.71 5.38
CA ASN A 289 -24.59 51.69 5.91
C ASN A 289 -25.89 51.02 6.40
N GLN A 290 -26.42 50.05 5.64
CA GLN A 290 -27.57 49.24 6.09
C GLN A 290 -27.26 48.51 7.40
N SER A 291 -26.04 47.99 7.54
CA SER A 291 -25.62 47.30 8.76
C SER A 291 -25.47 48.24 9.96
N ILE A 292 -24.95 49.45 9.75
CA ILE A 292 -24.81 50.49 10.79
C ILE A 292 -26.19 50.90 11.34
N VAL A 293 -27.15 51.16 10.44
CA VAL A 293 -28.54 51.50 10.83
C VAL A 293 -29.22 50.34 11.54
N GLN A 294 -29.05 49.10 11.06
CA GLN A 294 -29.63 47.91 11.68
C GLN A 294 -29.09 47.68 13.11
N LEU A 295 -27.83 48.03 13.36
CA LEU A 295 -27.18 47.87 14.66
C LEU A 295 -27.41 49.07 15.60
N GLY A 296 -28.14 50.10 15.16
CA GLY A 296 -28.41 51.30 15.96
C GLY A 296 -27.16 52.14 16.24
N ILE A 297 -26.14 52.04 15.39
CA ILE A 297 -24.89 52.80 15.53
C ILE A 297 -25.09 54.18 14.89
N GLU A 298 -24.87 55.25 15.66
CA GLU A 298 -24.98 56.61 15.14
C GLU A 298 -23.73 57.04 14.37
N VAL A 299 -23.94 57.63 13.18
CA VAL A 299 -22.87 58.24 12.40
C VAL A 299 -22.75 59.69 12.84
N VAL A 300 -21.75 59.98 13.68
CA VAL A 300 -21.45 61.34 14.12
C VAL A 300 -20.53 62.02 13.11
N GLU A 301 -20.85 63.24 12.68
CA GLU A 301 -19.96 64.03 11.82
C GLU A 301 -18.70 64.43 12.58
N VAL A 302 -17.54 64.05 12.07
CA VAL A 302 -16.26 64.55 12.59
C VAL A 302 -16.05 65.95 12.03
N ILE A 303 -16.17 66.97 12.90
CA ILE A 303 -15.71 68.32 12.60
C ILE A 303 -14.18 68.31 12.73
N GLU A 304 -13.46 68.51 11.62
CA GLU A 304 -11.99 68.67 11.63
C GLU A 304 -11.55 69.97 12.33
#